data_AF-A0A522Q6N4-F1
#
_entry.id   AF-A0A522Q6N4-F1
#
_cell.length_a   1.000
_cell.length_b   1.000
_cell.length_c   1.000
_cell.angle_alpha   90.00
_cell.angle_beta   90.00
_cell.angle_gamma   90.00
#
_symmetry.space_group_name_H-M   'P 1'
#
loop_
_entity.id
_entity.type
_entity.pdbx_description
1 polymer ?
#
loop_
_entity_poly.entity_id
_entity_poly.type
_entity_poly.pdbx_seq_one_letter_code
_entity_poly.pdbx_strand_id
1 'polypeptide(L)'
;MASKVNAKLCVVLLGALLLPHLVTSSAQSLGEVARQVRKEREALEKKGEVPVRVFTNDDIARMPPIPIVESSHEGEAKLTAPSQQAGAPGGEPASLPAPAQARKAKGEEREELKEYWQARFRTARGALAHAKDEQTLVEDELRLLQIQQARELDPTRSRKLNGQIDASAIELEVRRAAMEKTRQDMEKLKEEFKNSGAPEDWVQMKDSPGQ
;
A
#
# COMPACT_ATOMS: atom_id res chain seq x y z
N MET A 1 -33.33 49.92 33.40
CA MET A 1 -32.63 51.18 33.03
C MET A 1 -31.32 50.77 32.38
N ALA A 2 -31.30 50.61 31.05
CA ALA A 2 -30.71 51.58 30.09
C ALA A 2 -29.20 51.79 30.33
N SER A 3 -28.32 51.26 29.48
CA SER A 3 -27.78 51.97 28.29
C SER A 3 -27.12 50.96 27.35
N LYS A 4 -27.54 50.78 26.10
CA LYS A 4 -27.41 51.63 24.89
C LYS A 4 -26.09 51.45 24.12
N VAL A 5 -26.25 50.74 22.99
CA VAL A 5 -25.86 51.12 21.62
C VAL A 5 -24.39 51.45 21.34
N ASN A 6 -23.72 50.57 20.59
CA ASN A 6 -22.74 50.95 19.56
C ASN A 6 -22.96 50.12 18.29
N ALA A 7 -24.16 50.26 17.73
CA ALA A 7 -24.49 49.93 16.36
C ALA A 7 -24.48 51.24 15.57
N LYS A 8 -23.30 51.69 15.11
CA LYS A 8 -23.10 52.84 14.21
C LYS A 8 -21.62 52.99 13.83
N LEU A 9 -21.12 52.00 13.09
CA LEU A 9 -19.96 52.15 12.21
C LEU A 9 -20.15 51.17 11.04
N CYS A 10 -21.29 51.23 10.34
CA CYS A 10 -21.46 52.13 9.19
C CYS A 10 -20.19 52.14 8.30
N VAL A 11 -20.05 51.18 7.39
CA VAL A 11 -20.64 51.23 6.02
C VAL A 11 -19.78 52.00 4.98
N VAL A 12 -18.50 52.32 5.22
CA VAL A 12 -17.68 53.06 4.22
C VAL A 12 -16.67 52.21 3.41
N LEU A 13 -16.54 50.90 3.65
CA LEU A 13 -15.61 50.05 2.87
C LEU A 13 -16.32 48.95 2.06
N LEU A 14 -17.53 49.27 1.56
CA LEU A 14 -18.32 48.39 0.69
C LEU A 14 -18.62 49.04 -0.69
N GLY A 15 -17.84 50.04 -1.11
CA GLY A 15 -18.24 50.95 -2.20
C GLY A 15 -17.17 51.36 -3.21
N ALA A 16 -16.05 50.65 -3.33
CA ALA A 16 -15.04 50.98 -4.34
C ALA A 16 -14.17 49.77 -4.74
N LEU A 17 -14.70 48.87 -5.57
CA LEU A 17 -13.92 48.21 -6.65
C LEU A 17 -14.85 47.45 -7.63
N LEU A 18 -15.91 48.10 -8.09
CA LEU A 18 -16.61 47.69 -9.31
C LEU A 18 -15.81 48.18 -10.52
N LEU A 19 -14.69 47.51 -10.82
CA LEU A 19 -14.02 47.60 -12.10
C LEU A 19 -14.57 46.47 -12.98
N PRO A 20 -15.38 46.73 -14.02
CA PRO A 20 -15.69 45.71 -15.01
C PRO A 20 -14.42 45.47 -15.81
N HIS A 21 -13.69 44.40 -15.48
CA HIS A 21 -12.76 43.82 -16.42
C HIS A 21 -13.58 43.31 -17.61
N LEU A 22 -13.51 44.04 -18.72
CA LEU A 22 -13.79 43.50 -20.05
C LEU A 22 -12.83 42.33 -20.26
N VAL A 23 -13.23 41.14 -19.81
CA VAL A 23 -12.67 39.89 -20.32
C VAL A 23 -13.26 39.77 -21.71
N THR A 24 -12.53 40.24 -22.72
CA THR A 24 -12.78 39.87 -24.10
C THR A 24 -12.54 38.37 -24.21
N SER A 25 -13.60 37.61 -23.92
CA SER A 25 -13.68 36.18 -24.17
C SER A 25 -13.74 36.02 -25.69
N SER A 26 -12.57 36.00 -26.33
CA SER A 26 -12.48 35.54 -27.71
C SER A 26 -12.85 34.06 -27.68
N ALA A 27 -14.08 33.75 -28.05
CA ALA A 27 -14.52 32.42 -28.41
C ALA A 27 -13.70 31.96 -29.62
N GLN A 28 -12.47 31.50 -29.38
CA GLN A 28 -11.68 30.83 -30.39
C GLN A 28 -12.41 29.54 -30.71
N SER A 29 -13.00 29.49 -31.90
CA SER A 29 -13.68 28.32 -32.41
C SER A 29 -12.76 27.11 -32.26
N LEU A 30 -13.31 25.96 -31.83
CA LEU A 30 -12.55 24.70 -31.73
C LEU A 30 -11.83 24.35 -33.05
N GLY A 31 -12.38 24.78 -34.18
CA GLY A 31 -11.74 24.64 -35.49
C GLY A 31 -10.48 25.48 -35.67
N GLU A 32 -10.35 26.61 -34.97
CA GLU A 32 -9.19 27.49 -35.00
C GLU A 32 -8.06 26.97 -34.10
N VAL A 33 -8.40 26.43 -32.92
CA VAL A 33 -7.47 25.67 -32.07
C VAL A 33 -6.91 24.46 -32.80
N ALA A 34 -7.76 23.69 -33.51
CA ALA A 34 -7.30 22.56 -34.31
C ALA A 34 -6.34 22.96 -35.44
N ARG A 35 -6.56 24.12 -36.08
CA ARG A 35 -5.64 24.66 -37.09
C ARG A 35 -4.33 25.14 -36.47
N GLN A 36 -4.37 25.72 -35.28
CA GLN A 36 -3.18 26.17 -34.57
C GLN A 36 -2.29 25.00 -34.14
N VAL A 37 -2.87 23.94 -33.56
CA VAL A 37 -2.14 22.72 -33.18
C VAL A 37 -1.47 22.06 -34.40
N ARG A 38 -2.14 22.03 -35.56
CA ARG A 38 -1.53 21.53 -36.81
C ARG A 38 -0.34 22.39 -37.25
N LYS A 39 -0.49 23.72 -37.23
CA LYS A 39 0.61 24.65 -37.56
C LYS A 39 1.79 24.52 -36.61
N GLU A 40 1.54 24.33 -35.31
CA GLU A 40 2.59 24.11 -34.31
C GLU A 40 3.30 22.78 -34.53
N ARG A 41 2.57 21.69 -34.81
CA ARG A 41 3.16 20.38 -35.14
C ARG A 41 4.02 20.45 -36.40
N GLU A 42 3.53 21.11 -37.46
CA GLU A 42 4.30 21.34 -38.69
C GLU A 42 5.53 22.25 -38.43
N ALA A 43 5.43 23.22 -37.53
CA ALA A 43 6.56 24.09 -37.17
C ALA A 43 7.62 23.33 -36.35
N LEU A 44 7.22 22.41 -35.48
CA LEU A 44 8.12 21.54 -34.70
C LEU A 44 8.78 20.49 -35.60
N GLU A 45 8.03 19.90 -36.54
CA GLU A 45 8.56 19.01 -37.58
C GLU A 45 9.59 19.73 -38.46
N LYS A 46 9.32 20.99 -38.87
CA LYS A 46 10.28 21.83 -39.60
C LYS A 46 11.52 22.19 -38.79
N LYS A 47 11.41 22.23 -37.45
CA LYS A 47 12.53 22.47 -36.54
C LYS A 47 13.33 21.20 -36.20
N GLY A 48 12.93 20.03 -36.71
CA GLY A 48 13.62 18.77 -36.45
C GLY A 48 13.37 18.20 -35.05
N GLU A 49 12.40 18.75 -34.31
CA GLU A 49 11.94 18.18 -33.04
C GLU A 49 11.02 17.00 -33.35
N VAL A 50 11.61 15.82 -33.48
CA VAL A 50 10.89 14.59 -33.79
C VAL A 50 9.98 14.24 -32.60
N PRO A 51 8.66 14.11 -32.79
CA PRO A 51 7.75 13.75 -31.71
C PRO A 51 8.11 12.37 -31.11
N VAL A 52 7.82 12.23 -29.82
CA VAL A 52 7.97 11.00 -29.01
C VAL A 52 7.64 9.76 -29.85
N ARG A 53 8.61 8.87 -30.05
CA ARG A 53 8.42 7.61 -30.79
C ARG A 53 7.35 6.79 -30.09
N VAL A 54 6.21 6.63 -30.75
CA VAL A 54 5.16 5.70 -30.33
C VAL A 54 5.59 4.31 -30.81
N PHE A 55 6.03 3.47 -29.88
CA PHE A 55 6.21 2.06 -30.15
C PHE A 55 4.84 1.40 -30.26
N THR A 56 4.55 0.86 -31.43
CA THR A 56 3.32 0.11 -31.73
C THR A 56 3.56 -1.38 -31.50
N ASN A 57 2.48 -2.18 -31.44
CA ASN A 57 2.57 -3.62 -31.23
C ASN A 57 3.42 -4.33 -32.32
N ASP A 58 3.47 -3.75 -33.52
CA ASP A 58 4.30 -4.22 -34.64
C ASP A 58 5.81 -4.00 -34.41
N ASP A 59 6.19 -2.99 -33.61
CA ASP A 59 7.58 -2.71 -33.28
C ASP A 59 8.13 -3.72 -32.27
N ILE A 60 7.27 -4.33 -31.45
CA ILE A 60 7.63 -5.37 -30.49
C ILE A 60 8.09 -6.64 -31.23
N ALA A 61 7.41 -7.01 -32.32
CA ALA A 61 7.75 -8.18 -33.12
C ALA A 61 9.10 -8.06 -33.84
N ARG A 62 9.63 -6.85 -33.98
CA ARG A 62 10.91 -6.55 -34.63
C ARG A 62 12.07 -6.33 -33.66
N MET A 63 11.81 -6.37 -32.35
CA MET A 63 12.88 -6.27 -31.37
C MET A 63 13.70 -7.56 -31.32
N PRO A 64 15.04 -7.48 -31.26
CA PRO A 64 15.87 -8.66 -31.07
C PRO A 64 15.55 -9.30 -29.70
N PRO A 65 15.59 -10.65 -29.62
CA PRO A 65 15.30 -11.36 -28.38
C PRO A 65 16.29 -10.96 -27.28
N ILE A 66 15.76 -10.48 -26.16
CA ILE A 66 16.54 -10.20 -24.94
C ILE A 66 16.80 -11.56 -24.28
N PRO A 67 18.06 -11.92 -23.96
CA PRO A 67 18.36 -13.17 -23.28
C PRO A 67 17.73 -13.15 -21.87
N ILE A 68 16.77 -14.05 -21.66
CA ILE A 68 16.15 -14.31 -20.36
C ILE A 68 17.16 -15.15 -19.56
N VAL A 69 17.68 -14.62 -18.46
CA VAL A 69 18.41 -15.41 -17.47
C VAL A 69 17.37 -16.21 -16.69
N GLU A 70 17.32 -17.50 -16.99
CA GLU A 70 16.43 -18.50 -16.41
C GLU A 70 16.88 -18.80 -14.97
N SER A 71 16.21 -18.21 -13.96
CA SER A 71 16.35 -18.65 -12.57
C SER A 71 15.30 -19.72 -12.27
N SER A 72 15.78 -20.95 -12.07
CA SER A 72 15.02 -22.16 -11.82
C SER A 72 14.08 -22.06 -10.61
N HIS A 73 12.82 -22.45 -10.79
CA HIS A 73 11.97 -22.94 -9.71
C HIS A 73 11.21 -24.18 -10.17
N GLU A 74 11.85 -25.34 -10.00
CA GLU A 74 11.19 -26.64 -9.86
C GLU A 74 10.84 -26.85 -8.39
N GLY A 75 9.67 -27.43 -8.09
CA GLY A 75 9.41 -27.93 -6.74
C GLY A 75 7.95 -28.18 -6.36
N GLU A 76 7.21 -28.95 -7.17
CA GLU A 76 5.95 -29.58 -6.75
C GLU A 76 6.25 -30.94 -6.10
N ALA A 77 5.84 -31.16 -4.84
CA ALA A 77 5.47 -32.45 -4.22
C ALA A 77 5.25 -32.28 -2.69
N LYS A 78 4.02 -32.40 -2.18
CA LYS A 78 3.35 -33.63 -1.70
C LYS A 78 3.78 -34.06 -0.29
N LEU A 79 2.94 -33.67 0.68
CA LEU A 79 2.92 -34.16 2.06
C LEU A 79 2.37 -35.59 2.10
N THR A 80 3.04 -36.49 2.81
CA THR A 80 2.45 -37.74 3.30
C THR A 80 3.09 -38.07 4.66
N ALA A 81 2.25 -38.15 5.68
CA ALA A 81 2.44 -38.95 6.90
C ALA A 81 1.30 -39.99 6.90
N PRO A 82 1.21 -41.00 7.81
CA PRO A 82 2.04 -41.33 8.97
C PRO A 82 2.31 -42.86 9.15
N SER A 83 3.14 -43.26 10.13
CA SER A 83 2.78 -44.40 11.02
C SER A 83 3.78 -44.66 12.15
N GLN A 84 3.16 -45.00 13.29
CA GLN A 84 3.70 -45.54 14.54
C GLN A 84 4.27 -46.96 14.34
N GLN A 85 5.14 -47.44 15.24
CA GLN A 85 4.80 -48.50 16.20
C GLN A 85 5.95 -48.80 17.21
N ALA A 86 5.51 -49.26 18.36
CA ALA A 86 6.17 -49.53 19.64
C ALA A 86 7.26 -50.61 19.67
N GLY A 87 8.08 -50.56 20.73
CA GLY A 87 8.89 -51.68 21.22
C GLY A 87 9.75 -51.30 22.44
N ALA A 88 9.28 -51.63 23.64
CA ALA A 88 10.10 -51.86 24.85
C ALA A 88 10.33 -53.40 24.98
N PRO A 89 11.16 -53.96 25.88
CA PRO A 89 11.79 -53.35 27.06
C PRO A 89 13.25 -53.81 27.36
N GLY A 90 13.86 -53.23 28.40
CA GLY A 90 14.81 -53.96 29.26
C GLY A 90 16.16 -53.28 29.49
N GLY A 91 16.50 -53.09 30.77
CA GLY A 91 17.89 -52.98 31.23
C GLY A 91 18.23 -51.73 32.05
N GLU A 92 17.87 -51.75 33.34
CA GLU A 92 18.59 -51.01 34.40
C GLU A 92 19.79 -51.90 34.82
N PRO A 93 21.02 -51.38 35.04
CA PRO A 93 21.32 -50.64 36.28
C PRO A 93 22.21 -49.40 36.15
N ALA A 94 21.83 -48.41 36.96
CA ALA A 94 22.68 -47.48 37.70
C ALA A 94 24.05 -47.07 37.10
N SER A 95 24.13 -45.82 36.67
CA SER A 95 25.27 -44.93 36.95
C SER A 95 24.89 -43.48 36.65
N LEU A 96 24.82 -42.63 37.68
CA LEU A 96 24.94 -41.18 37.47
C LEU A 96 26.33 -40.93 36.84
N PRO A 97 26.37 -40.10 35.78
CA PRO A 97 26.93 -38.77 36.01
C PRO A 97 26.23 -37.64 35.23
N ALA A 98 26.13 -36.51 35.92
CA ALA A 98 26.41 -35.16 35.40
C ALA A 98 25.34 -34.38 34.58
N PRO A 99 25.28 -33.04 34.77
CA PRO A 99 24.20 -32.13 34.37
C PRO A 99 24.17 -31.76 32.87
N ALA A 100 24.70 -32.59 31.98
CA ALA A 100 24.86 -32.28 30.55
C ALA A 100 23.57 -32.47 29.74
N GLN A 101 22.72 -33.45 30.08
CA GLN A 101 21.45 -33.68 29.37
C GLN A 101 20.38 -32.63 29.70
N ALA A 102 20.35 -32.15 30.96
CA ALA A 102 19.46 -31.05 31.36
C ALA A 102 19.82 -29.72 30.68
N ARG A 103 21.07 -29.51 30.29
CA ARG A 103 21.50 -28.31 29.54
C ARG A 103 21.13 -28.37 28.05
N LYS A 104 21.12 -29.57 27.43
CA LYS A 104 20.68 -29.74 26.04
C LYS A 104 19.18 -29.57 25.90
N ALA A 105 18.39 -30.23 26.76
CA ALA A 105 16.93 -30.09 26.75
C ALA A 105 16.49 -28.63 26.98
N LYS A 106 17.15 -27.92 27.89
CA LYS A 106 16.88 -26.49 28.16
C LYS A 106 17.38 -25.56 27.04
N GLY A 107 18.31 -26.04 26.19
CA GLY A 107 18.78 -25.33 25.01
C GLY A 107 17.80 -25.47 23.84
N GLU A 108 17.34 -26.69 23.57
CA GLU A 108 16.34 -26.99 22.52
C GLU A 108 15.01 -26.26 22.81
N GLU A 109 14.51 -26.31 24.04
CA GLU A 109 13.29 -25.58 24.45
C GLU A 109 13.41 -24.06 24.24
N ARG A 110 14.62 -23.50 24.44
CA ARG A 110 14.89 -22.08 24.24
C ARG A 110 14.93 -21.71 22.75
N GLU A 111 15.44 -22.60 21.91
CA GLU A 111 15.46 -22.42 20.46
C GLU A 111 14.04 -22.50 19.88
N GLU A 112 13.25 -23.48 20.28
CA GLU A 112 11.84 -23.60 19.88
C GLU A 112 11.02 -22.37 20.30
N LEU A 113 11.23 -21.86 21.53
CA LEU A 113 10.54 -20.65 22.00
C LEU A 113 10.97 -19.40 21.21
N LYS A 114 12.26 -19.31 20.84
CA LYS A 114 12.74 -18.22 19.99
C LYS A 114 12.09 -18.27 18.61
N GLU A 115 12.07 -19.44 17.97
CA GLU A 115 11.42 -19.63 16.67
C GLU A 115 9.93 -19.30 16.73
N TYR A 116 9.25 -19.71 17.79
CA TYR A 116 7.86 -19.38 18.04
C TYR A 116 7.62 -17.86 18.03
N TRP A 117 8.39 -17.10 18.82
CA TRP A 117 8.25 -15.64 18.86
C TRP A 117 8.61 -14.99 17.52
N GLN A 118 9.71 -15.41 16.90
CA GLN A 118 10.13 -14.89 15.60
C GLN A 118 9.06 -15.12 14.52
N ALA A 119 8.47 -16.32 14.48
CA ALA A 119 7.39 -16.63 13.56
C ALA A 119 6.15 -15.76 13.81
N ARG A 120 5.74 -15.57 15.08
CA ARG A 120 4.59 -14.71 15.40
C ARG A 120 4.83 -13.26 15.01
N PHE A 121 5.99 -12.69 15.31
CA PHE A 121 6.31 -11.32 14.91
C PHE A 121 6.42 -11.15 13.40
N ARG A 122 7.01 -12.13 12.69
CA ARG A 122 7.07 -12.12 11.23
C ARG A 122 5.67 -12.13 10.62
N THR A 123 4.79 -13.01 11.10
CA THR A 123 3.40 -13.09 10.65
C THR A 123 2.64 -11.80 10.93
N ALA A 124 2.77 -11.23 12.13
CA ALA A 124 2.12 -9.98 12.49
C ALA A 124 2.63 -8.79 11.64
N ARG A 125 3.94 -8.72 11.34
CA ARG A 125 4.52 -7.71 10.45
C ARG A 125 3.99 -7.87 9.02
N GLY A 126 3.92 -9.11 8.53
CA GLY A 126 3.36 -9.43 7.21
C GLY A 126 1.89 -9.03 7.10
N ALA A 127 1.08 -9.33 8.11
CA ALA A 127 -0.32 -8.92 8.16
C ALA A 127 -0.47 -7.39 8.16
N LEU A 128 0.38 -6.67 8.90
CA LEU A 128 0.35 -5.20 8.94
C LEU A 128 0.74 -4.59 7.59
N ALA A 129 1.78 -5.13 6.94
CA ALA A 129 2.19 -4.71 5.60
C ALA A 129 1.06 -4.93 4.59
N HIS A 130 0.47 -6.12 4.59
CA HIS A 130 -0.66 -6.45 3.71
C HIS A 130 -1.87 -5.53 3.92
N ALA A 131 -2.27 -5.29 5.18
CA ALA A 131 -3.39 -4.40 5.49
C ALA A 131 -3.13 -2.95 5.02
N LYS A 132 -1.87 -2.50 5.10
CA LYS A 132 -1.47 -1.20 4.58
C LYS A 132 -1.56 -1.15 3.06
N ASP A 133 -1.06 -2.18 2.36
CA ASP A 133 -1.11 -2.25 0.91
C ASP A 133 -2.57 -2.26 0.39
N GLU A 134 -3.45 -3.02 1.04
CA GLU A 134 -4.88 -3.02 0.74
C GLU A 134 -5.53 -1.65 0.96
N GLN A 135 -5.20 -0.95 2.07
CA GLN A 135 -5.69 0.40 2.28
C GLN A 135 -5.23 1.33 1.16
N THR A 136 -3.94 1.33 0.82
CA THR A 136 -3.39 2.20 -0.24
C THR A 136 -4.04 1.92 -1.59
N LEU A 137 -4.29 0.65 -1.92
CA LEU A 137 -4.97 0.28 -3.16
C LEU A 137 -6.36 0.92 -3.27
N VAL A 138 -7.16 0.86 -2.20
CA VAL A 138 -8.52 1.43 -2.19
C VAL A 138 -8.48 2.97 -2.17
N GLU A 139 -7.49 3.57 -1.50
CA GLU A 139 -7.28 5.03 -1.55
C GLU A 139 -6.96 5.51 -2.97
N ASP A 140 -6.11 4.78 -3.69
CA ASP A 140 -5.74 5.08 -5.07
C ASP A 140 -6.92 4.88 -6.03
N GLU A 141 -7.73 3.83 -5.85
CA GLU A 141 -8.96 3.62 -6.61
C GLU A 141 -9.95 4.78 -6.39
N LEU A 142 -10.19 5.17 -5.14
CA LEU A 142 -11.07 6.28 -4.80
C LEU A 142 -10.59 7.57 -5.47
N ARG A 143 -9.28 7.85 -5.42
CA ARG A 143 -8.67 9.01 -6.09
C ARG A 143 -8.86 8.95 -7.60
N LEU A 144 -8.69 7.78 -8.21
CA LEU A 144 -8.90 7.59 -9.65
C LEU A 144 -10.36 7.86 -10.04
N LEU A 145 -11.32 7.32 -9.29
CA LEU A 145 -12.75 7.53 -9.52
C LEU A 145 -13.14 9.00 -9.40
N GLN A 146 -12.60 9.72 -8.42
CA GLN A 146 -12.81 11.17 -8.27
C GLN A 146 -12.26 11.96 -9.46
N ILE A 147 -11.08 11.60 -9.97
CA ILE A 147 -10.51 12.22 -11.18
C ILE A 147 -11.40 11.94 -12.40
N GLN A 148 -11.91 10.71 -12.55
CA GLN A 148 -12.84 10.36 -13.63
C GLN A 148 -14.15 11.14 -13.53
N GLN A 149 -14.71 11.25 -12.33
CA GLN A 149 -15.93 12.02 -12.06
C GLN A 149 -15.78 13.48 -12.49
N ALA A 150 -14.64 14.12 -12.19
CA ALA A 150 -14.37 15.51 -12.58
C ALA A 150 -14.28 15.72 -14.10
N ARG A 151 -14.04 14.64 -14.87
CA ARG A 151 -13.91 14.67 -16.34
C ARG A 151 -15.18 14.20 -17.06
N GLU A 152 -16.11 13.57 -16.36
CA GLU A 152 -17.32 13.00 -16.94
C GLU A 152 -18.39 14.07 -17.14
N LEU A 153 -18.92 14.17 -18.36
CA LEU A 153 -19.95 15.14 -18.74
C LEU A 153 -21.33 14.46 -18.89
N ASP A 154 -21.37 13.15 -19.08
CA ASP A 154 -22.62 12.40 -19.18
C ASP A 154 -23.26 12.18 -17.79
N PRO A 155 -24.52 12.63 -17.58
CA PRO A 155 -25.16 12.57 -16.27
C PRO A 155 -25.52 11.15 -15.81
N THR A 156 -25.62 10.19 -16.74
CA THR A 156 -25.91 8.80 -16.39
C THR A 156 -24.64 8.09 -15.92
N ARG A 157 -23.52 8.30 -16.62
CA ARG A 157 -22.21 7.82 -16.19
C ARG A 157 -21.74 8.48 -14.90
N SER A 158 -21.98 9.78 -14.73
CA SER A 158 -21.68 10.50 -13.49
C SER A 158 -22.39 9.87 -12.29
N ARG A 159 -23.68 9.54 -12.40
CA ARG A 159 -24.42 8.84 -11.32
C ARG A 159 -23.81 7.47 -10.98
N LYS A 160 -23.37 6.71 -11.99
CA LYS A 160 -22.69 5.43 -11.77
C LYS A 160 -21.36 5.63 -11.05
N LEU A 161 -20.55 6.61 -11.47
CA LEU A 161 -19.28 6.94 -10.82
C LEU A 161 -19.49 7.35 -9.36
N ASN A 162 -20.52 8.14 -9.05
CA ASN A 162 -20.85 8.50 -7.67
C ASN A 162 -21.11 7.27 -6.81
N GLY A 163 -21.90 6.30 -7.31
CA GLY A 163 -22.14 5.05 -6.59
C GLY A 163 -20.86 4.23 -6.36
N GLN A 164 -19.92 4.25 -7.30
CA GLN A 164 -18.61 3.60 -7.13
C GLN A 164 -17.74 4.35 -6.10
N ILE A 165 -17.72 5.69 -6.14
CA ILE A 165 -17.03 6.53 -5.16
C ILE A 165 -17.54 6.24 -3.75
N ASP A 166 -18.87 6.20 -3.57
CA ASP A 166 -19.48 5.90 -2.28
C ASP A 166 -19.10 4.49 -1.79
N ALA A 167 -19.11 3.50 -2.68
CA ALA A 167 -18.70 2.13 -2.36
C ALA A 167 -17.22 2.04 -1.96
N SER A 168 -16.31 2.64 -2.74
CA SER A 168 -14.87 2.66 -2.43
C SER A 168 -14.58 3.45 -1.15
N ALA A 169 -15.34 4.51 -0.85
CA ALA A 169 -15.21 5.23 0.40
C ALA A 169 -15.61 4.37 1.62
N ILE A 170 -16.67 3.56 1.50
CA ILE A 170 -17.05 2.60 2.54
C ILE A 170 -15.97 1.52 2.70
N GLU A 171 -15.48 0.96 1.59
CA GLU A 171 -14.42 -0.05 1.64
C GLU A 171 -13.14 0.51 2.28
N LEU A 172 -12.79 1.75 2.00
CA LEU A 172 -11.64 2.42 2.61
C LEU A 172 -11.74 2.45 4.14
N GLU A 173 -12.90 2.79 4.68
CA GLU A 173 -13.12 2.78 6.13
C GLU A 173 -13.01 1.36 6.72
N VAL A 174 -13.46 0.33 5.99
CA VAL A 174 -13.26 -1.07 6.38
C VAL A 174 -11.78 -1.44 6.40
N ARG A 175 -11.00 -1.06 5.39
CA ARG A 175 -9.55 -1.31 5.34
C ARG A 175 -8.79 -0.57 6.43
N ARG A 176 -9.18 0.68 6.74
CA ARG A 176 -8.63 1.45 7.86
C ARG A 176 -8.88 0.77 9.20
N ALA A 177 -10.11 0.31 9.44
CA ALA A 177 -10.44 -0.43 10.64
C ALA A 177 -9.65 -1.75 10.74
N ALA A 178 -9.46 -2.45 9.62
CA ALA A 178 -8.65 -3.67 9.58
C ALA A 178 -7.17 -3.39 9.89
N MET A 179 -6.58 -2.33 9.31
CA MET A 179 -5.21 -1.92 9.62
C MET A 179 -5.05 -1.59 11.11
N GLU A 180 -5.97 -0.82 11.68
CA GLU A 180 -5.93 -0.45 13.10
C GLU A 180 -6.05 -1.68 14.00
N LYS A 181 -6.90 -2.65 13.64
CA LYS A 181 -6.98 -3.93 14.34
C LYS A 181 -5.64 -4.68 14.28
N THR A 182 -5.01 -4.80 13.11
CA THR A 182 -3.71 -5.47 12.99
C THR A 182 -2.61 -4.74 13.76
N ARG A 183 -2.67 -3.41 13.82
CA ARG A 183 -1.78 -2.60 14.67
C ARG A 183 -1.96 -2.92 16.14
N GLN A 184 -3.20 -3.00 16.62
CA GLN A 184 -3.50 -3.37 18.00
C GLN A 184 -3.04 -4.81 18.32
N ASP A 185 -3.22 -5.75 17.39
CA ASP A 185 -2.74 -7.12 17.56
C ASP A 185 -1.21 -7.20 17.62
N MET A 186 -0.50 -6.33 16.88
CA MET A 186 0.95 -6.16 17.00
C MET A 186 1.37 -5.62 18.38
N GLU A 187 0.65 -4.62 18.92
CA GLU A 187 0.96 -4.10 20.26
C GLU A 187 0.68 -5.15 21.35
N LYS A 188 -0.43 -5.88 21.26
CA LYS A 188 -0.70 -7.02 22.17
C LYS A 188 0.38 -8.07 22.08
N LEU A 189 0.86 -8.40 20.88
CA LEU A 189 1.96 -9.35 20.71
C LEU A 189 3.25 -8.86 21.38
N LYS A 190 3.55 -7.56 21.30
CA LYS A 190 4.70 -6.96 22.02
C LYS A 190 4.53 -7.05 23.53
N GLU A 191 3.32 -6.86 24.05
CA GLU A 191 3.05 -7.01 25.48
C GLU A 191 3.18 -8.47 25.93
N GLU A 192 2.59 -9.42 25.19
CA GLU A 192 2.75 -10.86 25.44
C GLU A 192 4.24 -11.26 25.45
N PHE A 193 5.01 -10.74 24.49
CA PHE A 193 6.44 -10.99 24.39
C PHE A 193 7.20 -10.45 25.61
N LYS A 194 6.96 -9.20 26.02
CA LYS A 194 7.56 -8.62 27.24
C LYS A 194 7.20 -9.41 28.49
N ASN A 195 5.95 -9.84 28.61
CA ASN A 195 5.46 -10.61 29.76
C ASN A 195 6.03 -12.04 29.80
N SER A 196 6.48 -12.58 28.66
CA SER A 196 7.11 -13.90 28.59
C SER A 196 8.53 -13.94 29.17
N GLY A 197 9.16 -12.79 29.40
CA GLY A 197 10.57 -12.70 29.81
C GLY A 197 11.56 -13.12 28.71
N ALA A 198 11.09 -13.25 27.47
CA ALA A 198 11.93 -13.54 26.32
C ALA A 198 12.93 -12.38 26.08
N PRO A 199 14.19 -12.68 25.75
CA PRO A 199 15.19 -11.67 25.40
C PRO A 199 14.80 -10.85 24.15
N GLU A 200 14.87 -9.52 24.25
CA GLU A 200 14.49 -8.57 23.18
C GLU A 200 15.26 -8.80 21.86
N ASP A 201 16.49 -9.29 21.93
CA ASP A 201 17.32 -9.64 20.77
C ASP A 201 16.73 -10.75 19.90
N TRP A 202 15.72 -11.48 20.38
CA TRP A 202 15.04 -12.52 19.59
C TRP A 202 14.17 -11.95 18.49
N VAL A 203 13.58 -10.78 18.69
CA VAL A 203 12.58 -10.17 17.79
C VAL A 203 13.11 -8.93 17.06
N GLN A 204 14.28 -8.43 17.49
CA GLN A 204 15.13 -7.48 16.78
C GLN A 204 15.72 -8.18 15.54
N MET A 205 14.86 -8.44 14.55
CA MET A 205 15.34 -8.68 13.20
C MET A 205 16.04 -7.40 12.81
N LYS A 206 17.36 -7.47 12.73
CA LYS A 206 18.24 -6.40 12.29
C LYS A 206 17.72 -5.96 10.93
N ASP A 207 16.89 -4.91 10.91
CA ASP A 207 16.67 -4.07 9.74
C ASP A 207 18.02 -3.42 9.48
N SER A 208 18.96 -4.20 8.94
CA SER A 208 20.26 -3.69 8.54
C SER A 208 19.96 -2.73 7.40
N PRO A 209 20.18 -1.41 7.55
CA PRO A 209 20.05 -0.50 6.44
C PRO A 209 21.22 -0.79 5.51
N GLY A 210 20.98 -1.58 4.47
CA GLY A 210 22.04 -2.00 3.57
C GLY A 210 21.57 -2.94 2.49
N GLN A 211 20.85 -2.41 1.49
CA GLN A 211 21.38 -2.10 0.16
C GLN A 211 20.23 -1.76 -0.80
#